data_AF-A0A3S0RSM5-F1
#
_entry.id   AF-A0A3S0RSM5-F1
#
_cell.length_a   1.000
_cell.length_b   1.000
_cell.length_c   1.000
_cell.angle_alpha   90.00
_cell.angle_beta   90.00
_cell.angle_gamma   90.00
#
_symmetry.space_group_name_H-M   'P 1'
#
loop_
_entity.id
_entity.type
_entity.pdbx_description
1 polymer ?
#
loop_
_entity_poly.entity_id
_entity_poly.type
_entity_poly.pdbx_seq_one_letter_code
_entity_poly.pdbx_strand_id
1 'polypeptide(L)'
;MSSNPSTAPRRGGLLFVVLAAVVAIAGGAFWYAHASISAPKSVGHTANDGSDVGVMLGLADTAYQQKNLVAPVGSNVYEFYASVLQLDPDNSIAIQRLKDAFKPACDVVENTINSGDLDEAQRELYLLRLYDPHNYKLALLGSVLDAQRVIERRAHEAEAARIQSQQAAANGQANRYY
;
A
#
# COMPACT_ATOMS: atom_id res chain seq x y z
N MET A 1 17.58 66.58 3.53
CA MET A 1 16.47 67.45 3.10
C MET A 1 15.52 66.60 2.27
N SER A 2 14.39 66.14 2.82
CA SER A 2 13.06 66.77 2.69
C SER A 2 12.66 66.83 1.21
N SER A 3 11.69 66.06 0.70
CA SER A 3 10.27 66.03 1.11
C SER A 3 9.48 64.86 0.48
N ASN A 4 8.62 64.20 1.25
CA ASN A 4 7.34 63.62 0.77
C ASN A 4 6.25 64.67 1.02
N PRO A 5 5.19 64.81 0.18
CA PRO A 5 3.99 63.99 0.38
C PRO A 5 3.09 63.68 -0.86
N SER A 6 2.50 62.49 -0.79
CA SER A 6 1.09 62.14 -1.02
C SER A 6 0.28 62.73 -2.18
N THR A 7 -0.14 61.86 -3.11
CA THR A 7 -1.49 61.90 -3.69
C THR A 7 -1.96 60.49 -4.06
N ALA A 8 -2.91 59.96 -3.28
CA ALA A 8 -3.91 59.03 -3.77
C ALA A 8 -5.22 59.82 -3.91
N PRO A 9 -6.04 59.54 -4.94
CA PRO A 9 -7.34 58.98 -4.60
C PRO A 9 -7.80 57.84 -5.51
N ARG A 10 -8.56 56.96 -4.84
CA ARG A 10 -9.43 55.88 -5.31
C ARG A 10 -10.41 56.33 -6.42
N ARG A 11 -10.77 55.42 -7.35
CA ARG A 11 -12.15 54.87 -7.50
C ARG A 11 -12.37 54.09 -8.81
N GLY A 12 -13.02 52.93 -8.66
CA GLY A 12 -13.68 52.15 -9.72
C GLY A 12 -12.73 51.18 -10.42
N GLY A 13 -12.82 49.86 -10.29
CA GLY A 13 -14.00 49.02 -10.14
C GLY A 13 -14.06 48.11 -11.36
N LEU A 14 -13.86 46.82 -11.14
CA LEU A 14 -14.12 45.72 -12.10
C LEU A 14 -13.43 45.82 -13.46
N LEU A 15 -12.23 45.24 -13.56
CA LEU A 15 -11.91 44.30 -14.64
C LEU A 15 -10.99 43.21 -14.07
N PHE A 16 -11.59 42.32 -13.28
CA PHE A 16 -11.12 40.93 -13.28
C PHE A 16 -11.29 40.43 -14.71
N VAL A 17 -10.22 39.87 -15.27
CA VAL A 17 -10.21 38.72 -16.20
C VAL A 17 -8.85 38.75 -16.91
N VAL A 18 -8.08 37.68 -16.66
CA VAL A 18 -6.99 37.16 -17.50
C VAL A 18 -5.72 38.03 -17.43
N LEU A 19 -4.66 37.61 -16.75
CA LEU A 19 -3.74 36.60 -17.28
C LEU A 19 -2.75 36.20 -16.18
N ALA A 20 -3.19 35.46 -15.15
CA ALA A 20 -2.29 34.73 -14.27
C ALA A 20 -1.81 33.47 -15.00
N ALA A 21 -0.97 33.68 -16.02
CA ALA A 21 -0.21 32.62 -16.65
C ALA A 21 1.16 32.56 -15.98
N VAL A 22 1.59 31.33 -15.65
CA VAL A 22 2.92 30.98 -15.15
C VAL A 22 3.10 31.18 -13.64
N VAL A 23 2.64 30.19 -12.86
CA VAL A 23 3.40 29.36 -11.91
C VAL A 23 2.37 28.60 -11.08
N ALA A 24 1.92 27.47 -11.63
CA ALA A 24 1.32 26.39 -10.85
C ALA A 24 1.83 25.10 -11.49
N ILE A 25 3.02 24.71 -11.06
CA ILE A 25 3.65 23.45 -11.41
C ILE A 25 2.71 22.35 -10.90
N ALA A 26 2.12 21.68 -11.88
CA ALA A 26 0.99 20.76 -11.76
C ALA A 26 1.36 19.48 -11.02
N GLY A 27 1.28 19.50 -9.69
CA GLY A 27 1.22 18.29 -8.85
C GLY A 27 -0.16 17.60 -8.86
N GLY A 28 -1.10 18.03 -9.70
CA GLY A 28 -2.49 17.55 -9.73
C GLY A 28 -2.93 16.92 -11.06
N ALA A 29 -2.01 16.70 -12.00
CA ALA A 29 -2.35 16.25 -13.37
C ALA A 29 -1.99 14.80 -13.68
N PHE A 30 -1.62 13.97 -12.69
CA PHE A 30 -1.36 12.54 -12.90
C PHE A 30 -2.57 11.64 -12.61
N TRP A 31 -3.70 12.18 -12.13
CA TRP A 31 -4.84 11.36 -11.71
C TRP A 31 -6.19 11.67 -12.39
N TYR A 32 -6.21 12.46 -13.48
CA TYR A 32 -7.46 12.80 -14.17
C TYR A 32 -7.41 12.79 -15.71
N ALA A 33 -6.54 11.97 -16.29
CA ALA A 33 -6.52 11.71 -17.73
C ALA A 33 -6.70 10.21 -18.02
N HIS A 34 -7.85 9.66 -17.64
CA HIS A 34 -8.44 8.53 -18.36
C HIS A 34 -9.63 9.05 -19.19
N ALA A 35 -9.36 10.08 -20.00
CA ALA A 35 -10.27 10.42 -21.08
C ALA A 35 -10.32 9.20 -22.00
N SER A 36 -11.52 8.62 -22.09
CA SER A 36 -11.88 7.43 -22.83
C SER A 36 -11.46 7.54 -24.30
N ILE A 37 -10.26 7.05 -24.60
CA ILE A 37 -10.02 6.40 -25.87
C ILE A 37 -10.99 5.23 -25.85
N SER A 38 -11.96 5.22 -26.76
CA SER A 38 -12.82 4.06 -26.99
C SER A 38 -11.92 2.83 -27.12
N ALA A 39 -11.77 2.08 -26.03
CA ALA A 39 -10.96 0.89 -26.02
C ALA A 39 -11.49 0.01 -27.15
N PRO A 40 -10.63 -0.53 -28.03
CA PRO A 40 -11.08 -1.61 -28.90
C PRO A 40 -11.74 -2.64 -27.99
N LYS A 41 -12.97 -3.08 -28.35
CA LYS A 41 -13.70 -4.11 -27.59
C LYS A 41 -12.69 -5.16 -27.15
N SER A 42 -12.54 -5.33 -25.83
CA SER A 42 -11.55 -6.23 -25.24
C SER A 42 -11.61 -7.55 -25.98
N VAL A 43 -10.58 -7.82 -26.78
CA VAL A 43 -10.35 -9.17 -27.27
C VAL A 43 -10.11 -9.94 -25.99
N GLY A 44 -11.03 -10.81 -25.58
CA GLY A 44 -10.94 -11.52 -24.32
C GLY A 44 -9.64 -12.32 -24.30
N HIS A 45 -8.59 -11.74 -23.71
CA HIS A 45 -7.28 -12.35 -23.67
C HIS A 45 -7.33 -13.51 -22.67
N THR A 46 -6.77 -14.63 -23.08
CA THR A 46 -6.75 -15.88 -22.31
C THR A 46 -5.32 -16.31 -22.09
N ALA A 47 -5.08 -17.16 -21.08
CA ALA A 47 -3.73 -17.57 -20.68
C ALA A 47 -2.86 -18.21 -21.79
N ASN A 48 -3.43 -18.55 -22.95
CA ASN A 48 -2.75 -19.29 -24.01
C ASN A 48 -2.77 -18.57 -25.38
N ASP A 49 -3.09 -17.28 -25.40
CA ASP A 49 -3.14 -16.50 -26.65
C ASP A 49 -1.77 -15.92 -27.07
N GLY A 50 -0.72 -16.12 -26.26
CA GLY A 50 0.63 -15.63 -26.52
C GLY A 50 0.82 -14.13 -26.32
N SER A 51 -0.21 -13.42 -25.84
CA SER A 51 -0.11 -12.01 -25.47
C SER A 51 0.56 -11.81 -24.11
N ASP A 52 1.02 -10.60 -23.83
CA ASP A 52 1.53 -10.24 -22.49
C ASP A 52 0.50 -10.51 -21.39
N VAL A 53 -0.80 -10.29 -21.68
CA VAL A 53 -1.90 -10.64 -20.77
C VAL A 53 -1.96 -12.15 -20.55
N GLY A 54 -1.88 -12.94 -21.61
CA GLY A 54 -1.88 -14.40 -21.54
C GLY A 54 -0.70 -14.95 -20.73
N VAL A 55 0.50 -14.42 -20.95
CA VAL A 55 1.70 -14.76 -20.16
C VAL A 55 1.47 -14.48 -18.68
N MET A 56 0.93 -13.31 -18.35
CA MET A 56 0.70 -12.90 -16.97
C MET A 56 -0.41 -13.73 -16.29
N LEU A 57 -1.45 -14.12 -17.02
CA LEU A 57 -2.46 -15.08 -16.57
C LEU A 57 -1.83 -16.46 -16.28
N GLY A 58 -0.93 -16.94 -17.14
CA GLY A 58 -0.22 -18.20 -16.92
C GLY A 58 0.71 -18.18 -15.70
N LEU A 59 1.39 -17.06 -15.46
CA LEU A 59 2.18 -16.83 -14.25
C LEU A 59 1.30 -16.81 -12.99
N ALA A 60 0.15 -16.14 -13.06
CA ALA A 60 -0.82 -16.11 -11.96
C ALA A 60 -1.36 -17.50 -11.63
N ASP A 61 -1.71 -18.30 -12.63
CA ASP A 61 -2.17 -19.69 -12.44
C ASP A 61 -1.07 -20.56 -11.81
N THR A 62 0.18 -20.38 -12.23
CA THR A 62 1.34 -21.07 -11.64
C THR A 62 1.52 -20.69 -10.17
N ALA A 63 1.48 -19.39 -9.85
CA ALA A 63 1.57 -18.91 -8.47
C ALA A 63 0.42 -19.45 -7.61
N TYR A 64 -0.79 -19.53 -8.17
CA TYR A 64 -1.96 -20.08 -7.48
C TYR A 64 -1.78 -21.57 -7.13
N GLN A 65 -1.26 -22.37 -8.07
CA GLN A 65 -0.95 -23.77 -7.84
C GLN A 65 0.12 -23.95 -6.76
N GLN A 66 1.11 -23.06 -6.72
CA GLN A 66 2.16 -23.02 -5.72
C GLN A 66 1.71 -22.46 -4.36
N LYS A 67 0.44 -22.04 -4.23
CA LYS A 67 -0.10 -21.34 -3.03
C LYS A 67 0.61 -20.02 -2.72
N ASN A 68 1.28 -19.43 -3.70
CA ASN A 68 1.90 -18.12 -3.59
C ASN A 68 0.82 -17.04 -3.79
N LEU A 69 -0.08 -16.90 -2.82
CA LEU A 69 -1.25 -16.04 -2.97
C LEU A 69 -0.90 -14.56 -2.81
N VAL A 70 -0.27 -14.20 -1.69
CA VAL A 70 0.11 -12.81 -1.32
C VAL A 70 1.60 -12.67 -1.01
N ALA A 71 2.31 -13.79 -1.02
CA ALA A 71 3.73 -13.94 -0.81
C ALA A 71 4.27 -15.03 -1.75
N PRO A 72 5.57 -15.00 -2.11
CA PRO A 72 6.53 -13.92 -1.83
C PRO A 72 6.26 -12.66 -2.68
N VAL A 73 6.93 -11.55 -2.35
CA VAL A 73 6.88 -10.30 -3.13
C VAL A 73 7.36 -10.56 -4.57
N GLY A 74 6.71 -9.95 -5.55
CA GLY A 74 7.11 -10.05 -6.96
C GLY A 74 6.71 -11.35 -7.65
N SER A 75 6.19 -12.33 -6.91
CA SER A 75 5.86 -13.65 -7.46
C SER A 75 4.65 -14.26 -6.75
N ASN A 76 3.54 -13.51 -6.73
CA ASN A 76 2.29 -13.97 -6.13
C ASN A 76 1.06 -13.67 -7.01
N VAL A 77 -0.02 -14.38 -6.72
CA VAL A 77 -1.29 -14.33 -7.45
C VAL A 77 -1.83 -12.90 -7.58
N TYR A 78 -1.84 -12.14 -6.48
CA TYR A 78 -2.41 -10.79 -6.48
C TYR A 78 -1.61 -9.82 -7.35
N GLU A 79 -0.28 -9.89 -7.34
CA GLU A 79 0.57 -9.04 -8.17
C GLU A 79 0.48 -9.39 -9.67
N PHE A 80 0.42 -10.67 -10.02
CA PHE A 80 0.26 -11.07 -11.42
C PHE A 80 -1.10 -10.67 -11.98
N TYR A 81 -2.19 -10.91 -11.25
CA TYR A 81 -3.51 -10.47 -11.71
C TYR A 81 -3.66 -8.94 -11.69
N ALA A 82 -3.03 -8.22 -10.76
CA ALA A 82 -2.99 -6.76 -10.82
C ALA A 82 -2.32 -6.28 -12.12
N SER A 83 -1.25 -6.94 -12.55
CA SER A 83 -0.58 -6.65 -13.81
C SER A 83 -1.46 -6.96 -15.02
N VAL A 84 -2.25 -8.05 -14.98
CA VAL A 84 -3.28 -8.33 -16.00
C VAL A 84 -4.28 -7.18 -16.07
N LEU A 85 -4.82 -6.72 -14.94
CA LEU A 85 -5.82 -5.65 -14.90
C LEU A 85 -5.27 -4.27 -15.27
N GLN A 86 -3.95 -4.05 -15.20
CA GLN A 86 -3.33 -2.85 -15.76
C GLN A 86 -3.34 -2.85 -17.30
N LEU A 87 -3.21 -4.03 -17.91
CA LEU A 87 -3.20 -4.20 -19.37
C LEU A 87 -4.60 -4.36 -19.96
N ASP A 88 -5.48 -5.08 -19.25
CA ASP A 88 -6.86 -5.37 -19.62
C ASP A 88 -7.77 -5.19 -18.39
N PRO A 89 -8.22 -3.95 -18.10
CA PRO A 89 -8.99 -3.63 -16.89
C PRO A 89 -10.31 -4.39 -16.76
N ASP A 90 -10.88 -4.84 -17.88
CA ASP A 90 -12.16 -5.54 -17.94
C ASP A 90 -11.99 -7.07 -18.04
N ASN A 91 -10.78 -7.60 -17.80
CA ASN A 91 -10.50 -9.02 -17.89
C ASN A 91 -11.29 -9.82 -16.83
N SER A 92 -12.40 -10.41 -17.25
CA SER A 92 -13.30 -11.14 -16.35
C SER A 92 -12.65 -12.35 -15.69
N ILE A 93 -11.65 -12.97 -16.34
CA ILE A 93 -10.92 -14.12 -15.79
C ILE A 93 -10.11 -13.66 -14.58
N ALA A 94 -9.30 -12.62 -14.72
CA ALA A 94 -8.49 -12.08 -13.63
C ALA A 94 -9.35 -11.61 -12.45
N ILE A 95 -10.44 -10.89 -12.72
CA ILE A 95 -11.39 -10.42 -11.69
C ILE A 95 -11.99 -11.60 -10.92
N GLN A 96 -12.44 -12.65 -11.63
CA GLN A 96 -13.02 -13.83 -10.98
C GLN A 96 -11.98 -14.57 -10.15
N ARG A 97 -10.77 -14.77 -10.68
CA ARG A 97 -9.70 -15.48 -9.99
C ARG A 97 -9.23 -14.76 -8.72
N LEU A 98 -9.18 -13.43 -8.73
CA LEU A 98 -8.90 -12.64 -7.53
C LEU A 98 -9.97 -12.80 -6.45
N LYS A 99 -11.25 -12.90 -6.84
CA LYS A 99 -12.35 -13.19 -5.89
C LYS A 99 -12.21 -14.59 -5.30
N ASP A 100 -11.92 -15.58 -6.13
CA ASP A 100 -11.74 -16.98 -5.70
C ASP A 100 -10.54 -17.12 -4.75
N ALA A 101 -9.46 -16.39 -5.02
CA ALA A 101 -8.23 -16.38 -4.21
C ALA A 101 -8.39 -15.64 -2.87
N PHE A 102 -9.43 -14.82 -2.70
CA PHE A 102 -9.53 -13.91 -1.56
C PHE A 102 -9.61 -14.62 -0.21
N LYS A 103 -10.52 -15.58 -0.08
CA LYS A 103 -10.65 -16.35 1.15
C LYS A 103 -9.33 -17.04 1.54
N PRO A 104 -8.71 -17.87 0.68
CA PRO A 104 -7.47 -18.54 1.05
C PRO A 104 -6.31 -17.56 1.27
N ALA A 105 -6.27 -16.41 0.58
CA ALA A 105 -5.26 -15.39 0.84
C ALA A 105 -5.40 -14.76 2.23
N CYS A 106 -6.64 -14.52 2.68
CA CYS A 106 -6.86 -14.07 4.06
C CYS A 106 -6.43 -15.12 5.09
N ASP A 107 -6.59 -16.40 4.77
CA ASP A 107 -6.14 -17.49 5.63
C ASP A 107 -4.60 -17.55 5.69
N VAL A 108 -3.89 -17.16 4.61
CA VAL A 108 -2.42 -16.96 4.62
C VAL A 108 -2.03 -15.83 5.58
N VAL A 109 -2.63 -14.64 5.44
CA VAL A 109 -2.34 -13.50 6.34
C VAL A 109 -2.57 -13.86 7.80
N GLU A 110 -3.66 -14.56 8.10
CA GLU A 110 -3.97 -15.04 9.45
C GLU A 110 -2.86 -15.96 9.98
N ASN A 111 -2.36 -16.89 9.16
CA ASN A 111 -1.25 -17.76 9.55
C ASN A 111 0.05 -16.99 9.77
N THR A 112 0.37 -16.00 8.92
CA THR A 112 1.55 -15.14 9.06
C THR A 112 1.48 -14.29 10.34
N ILE A 113 0.29 -13.81 10.72
CA ILE A 113 0.08 -13.15 12.02
C ILE A 113 0.34 -14.14 13.16
N ASN A 114 -0.19 -15.36 13.05
CA ASN A 114 -0.06 -16.38 14.08
C ASN A 114 1.36 -16.94 14.21
N SER A 115 2.19 -16.89 13.16
CA SER A 115 3.61 -17.28 13.22
C SER A 115 4.48 -16.22 13.91
N GLY A 116 3.96 -14.99 14.08
CA GLY A 116 4.71 -13.87 14.64
C GLY A 116 5.49 -13.07 13.60
N ASP A 117 5.35 -13.38 12.30
CA ASP A 117 5.99 -12.64 11.21
C ASP A 117 5.20 -11.36 10.89
N LEU A 118 5.07 -10.48 11.89
CA LEU A 118 4.13 -9.35 11.88
C LEU A 118 4.40 -8.32 10.76
N ASP A 119 5.66 -8.17 10.35
CA ASP A 119 6.02 -7.29 9.24
C ASP A 119 5.59 -7.85 7.88
N GLU A 120 5.72 -9.16 7.68
CA GLU A 120 5.26 -9.82 6.47
C GLU A 120 3.72 -9.84 6.43
N ALA A 121 3.07 -10.13 7.55
CA ALA A 121 1.62 -10.06 7.68
C ALA A 121 1.07 -8.66 7.32
N GLN A 122 1.77 -7.59 7.73
CA GLN A 122 1.39 -6.22 7.37
C GLN A 122 1.45 -6.00 5.85
N ARG A 123 2.49 -6.50 5.20
CA ARG A 123 2.69 -6.37 3.76
C ARG A 123 1.61 -7.13 2.98
N GLU A 124 1.36 -8.38 3.37
CA GLU A 124 0.32 -9.21 2.77
C GLU A 124 -1.08 -8.60 2.96
N LEU A 125 -1.37 -8.11 4.18
CA LEU A 125 -2.63 -7.44 4.48
C LEU A 125 -2.81 -6.16 3.67
N TYR A 126 -1.74 -5.38 3.49
CA TYR A 126 -1.76 -4.18 2.64
C TYR A 126 -2.10 -4.54 1.19
N LEU A 127 -1.49 -5.60 0.64
CA LEU A 127 -1.76 -6.06 -0.71
C LEU A 127 -3.24 -6.43 -0.91
N LEU A 128 -3.85 -7.13 0.04
CA LEU A 128 -5.28 -7.45 -0.02
C LEU A 128 -6.19 -6.22 0.09
N ARG A 129 -5.81 -5.22 0.88
CA ARG A 129 -6.57 -3.96 1.04
C ARG A 129 -6.55 -3.09 -0.21
N LEU A 130 -5.54 -3.20 -1.07
CA LEU A 130 -5.53 -2.53 -2.36
C LEU A 130 -6.67 -3.02 -3.27
N TYR A 131 -7.11 -4.26 -3.08
CA TYR A 131 -8.17 -4.86 -3.89
C TYR A 131 -9.56 -4.74 -3.27
N ASP A 132 -9.70 -4.99 -1.96
CA ASP A 132 -10.98 -4.88 -1.24
C ASP A 132 -10.81 -4.11 0.08
N PRO A 133 -10.67 -2.76 0.02
CA PRO A 133 -10.36 -1.95 1.20
C PRO A 133 -11.47 -1.94 2.26
N HIS A 134 -12.72 -2.27 1.88
CA HIS A 134 -13.88 -2.22 2.77
C HIS A 134 -14.26 -3.61 3.33
N ASN A 135 -13.43 -4.62 3.10
CA ASN A 135 -13.69 -5.97 3.61
C ASN A 135 -13.55 -6.06 5.13
N TYR A 136 -14.61 -6.51 5.81
CA TYR A 136 -14.61 -6.65 7.26
C TYR A 136 -13.53 -7.63 7.77
N LYS A 137 -13.20 -8.68 7.02
CA LYS A 137 -12.17 -9.65 7.41
C LYS A 137 -10.79 -8.98 7.44
N LEU A 138 -10.49 -8.10 6.49
CA LEU A 138 -9.21 -7.35 6.47
C LEU A 138 -9.14 -6.29 7.56
N ALA A 139 -10.27 -5.72 7.97
CA ALA A 139 -10.33 -4.82 9.14
C ALA A 139 -10.04 -5.60 10.43
N LEU A 140 -10.62 -6.80 10.57
CA LEU A 140 -10.38 -7.67 11.72
C LEU A 140 -8.91 -8.12 11.79
N LEU A 141 -8.35 -8.62 10.68
CA LEU A 141 -6.94 -9.04 10.61
C LEU A 141 -5.99 -7.90 10.97
N GLY A 142 -6.27 -6.68 10.53
CA GLY A 142 -5.49 -5.50 10.93
C GLY A 142 -5.55 -5.22 12.43
N SER A 143 -6.74 -5.34 13.02
CA SER A 143 -6.90 -5.15 14.47
C SER A 143 -6.14 -6.20 15.28
N VAL A 144 -6.14 -7.46 14.82
CA VAL A 144 -5.36 -8.55 15.44
C VAL A 144 -3.85 -8.29 15.30
N LEU A 145 -3.39 -7.90 14.11
CA LEU A 145 -1.99 -7.56 13.85
C LEU A 145 -1.50 -6.41 14.74
N ASP A 146 -2.29 -5.34 14.87
CA ASP A 146 -1.95 -4.21 15.73
C ASP A 146 -1.86 -4.63 17.21
N ALA A 147 -2.78 -5.49 17.67
CA ALA A 147 -2.73 -6.03 19.02
C ALA A 147 -1.46 -6.86 19.26
N GLN A 148 -1.06 -7.71 18.31
CA GLN A 148 0.17 -8.50 18.42
C GLN A 148 1.43 -7.63 18.51
N ARG A 149 1.51 -6.57 17.70
CA ARG A 149 2.63 -5.61 17.75
C ARG A 149 2.74 -4.89 19.08
N VAL A 150 1.61 -4.55 19.70
CA VAL A 150 1.61 -3.94 21.04
C VAL A 150 2.17 -4.91 22.08
N ILE A 151 1.82 -6.20 21.99
CA ILE A 151 2.33 -7.24 22.89
C ILE A 151 3.84 -7.42 22.70
N GLU A 152 4.30 -7.57 21.45
CA GLU A 152 5.71 -7.73 21.10
C GLU A 152 6.55 -6.54 21.59
N ARG A 153 6.09 -5.30 21.33
CA ARG A 153 6.77 -4.09 21.82
C ARG A 153 6.91 -4.07 23.34
N ARG A 154 5.84 -4.40 24.07
CA ARG A 154 5.88 -4.46 25.54
C ARG A 154 6.84 -5.53 26.04
N ALA A 155 6.92 -6.67 25.35
CA ALA A 155 7.87 -7.73 25.68
C ALA A 155 9.33 -7.26 25.51
N HIS A 156 9.64 -6.58 24.41
CA HIS A 156 10.96 -6.00 24.17
C HIS A 156 11.33 -4.90 25.18
N GLU A 157 10.39 -4.02 25.53
CA GLU A 157 10.59 -2.98 26.54
C GLU A 157 10.88 -3.59 27.91
N ALA A 158 10.13 -4.62 28.31
CA ALA A 158 10.35 -5.32 29.57
C ALA A 158 11.72 -6.01 29.60
N GLU A 159 12.12 -6.66 28.51
CA GLU A 159 13.43 -7.31 28.40
C GLU A 159 14.58 -6.29 28.48
N ALA A 160 14.45 -5.17 27.78
CA ALA A 160 15.43 -4.08 27.83
C ALA A 160 15.58 -3.52 29.26
N ALA A 161 14.47 -3.31 29.98
CA ALA A 161 14.51 -2.86 31.38
C ALA A 161 15.17 -3.88 32.31
N ARG A 162 14.95 -5.18 32.08
CA ARG A 162 15.61 -6.25 32.84
C ARG A 162 17.12 -6.24 32.60
N ILE A 163 17.56 -6.12 31.36
CA ILE A 163 18.99 -6.04 31.02
C ILE A 163 19.63 -4.80 31.66
N GLN A 164 18.98 -3.64 31.58
CA GLN A 164 19.48 -2.40 32.19
C GLN A 164 19.61 -2.51 33.72
N SER A 165 18.60 -3.08 34.40
CA SER A 165 18.66 -3.26 35.86
C SER A 165 19.76 -4.23 36.31
N GLN A 166 20.01 -5.31 35.56
CA GLN A 166 21.10 -6.25 35.83
C GLN A 166 22.47 -5.60 35.66
N GLN A 167 22.66 -4.82 34.59
CA GLN A 167 23.91 -4.10 34.34
C GLN A 167 24.19 -3.03 35.40
N ALA A 168 23.17 -2.29 35.81
CA ALA A 168 23.30 -1.29 36.88
C ALA A 168 23.69 -1.94 38.22
N ALA A 169 23.12 -3.09 38.56
CA ALA A 169 23.48 -3.84 39.76
C ALA A 169 24.93 -4.37 39.71
N ALA A 170 25.37 -4.90 38.57
CA ALA A 170 26.74 -5.39 38.39
C ALA A 170 27.78 -4.26 38.50
N ASN A 171 27.51 -3.11 37.87
CA ASN A 171 28.40 -1.94 37.92
C ASN A 171 28.46 -1.33 39.33
N GLY A 172 27.33 -1.31 40.04
CA GLY A 172 27.27 -0.84 41.43
C GLY A 172 28.05 -1.73 42.42
N GLN A 173 28.11 -3.04 42.16
CA GLN A 173 28.95 -3.96 42.94
C GLN A 173 30.43 -3.76 42.64
N ALA A 174 30.83 -3.63 41.37
CA ALA A 174 32.24 -3.41 41.00
C ALA A 174 32.83 -2.13 41.63
N ASN A 175 32.04 -1.06 41.71
CA ASN A 175 32.50 0.22 42.27
C ASN A 175 32.60 0.22 43.82
N ARG A 176 32.15 -0.83 44.51
CA ARG A 176 32.33 -0.99 45.96
C ARG A 176 33.61 -1.73 46.36
N TYR A 177 34.33 -2.31 45.41
CA TYR A 177 35.58 -3.06 45.64
C TYR A 177 36.85 -2.25 45.32
N TYR A 178 36.71 -0.95 45.05
CA TYR A 178 37.80 0.03 44.92
C TYR A 178 37.68 1.08 46.02
#